data_AF-A0A929T6W6-F1
#
_entry.id   AF-A0A929T6W6-F1
#
_cell.length_a   1.000
_cell.length_b   1.000
_cell.length_c   1.000
_cell.angle_alpha   90.00
_cell.angle_beta   90.00
_cell.angle_gamma   90.00
#
_symmetry.space_group_name_H-M   'P 1'
#
loop_
_entity.id
_entity.type
_entity.pdbx_description
1 polymer ?
#
loop_
_entity_poly.entity_id
_entity_poly.type
_entity_poly.pdbx_seq_one_letter_code
_entity_poly.pdbx_strand_id
1 'polypeptide(L)'
;MKNYDENTGIHNAGCFNSGDYNTGNSNAGNFNEGDYNTGNKNVGSCNTGNYNIGDCNAGSLNIGDWNMGDYNVGDWNTGDYNACCGSSGCFNTRDGKITMFNKPSDWTLNDWLYSKARMILGWIPKKPVRWIDKEDMTAFEKEEHPGYKTTGGCLERICITGAQAWWDALKEEHKKEILSLPNFNADIFEARTGIRV
;
A
#
# COMPACT_ATOMS: atom_id res chain seq x y z
N MET A 1 -24.57 3.37 -33.86
CA MET A 1 -23.73 3.34 -32.64
C MET A 1 -24.09 2.07 -31.88
N LYS A 2 -23.12 1.22 -31.54
CA LYS A 2 -23.36 0.07 -30.66
C LYS A 2 -23.33 0.61 -29.23
N ASN A 3 -24.39 0.41 -28.45
CA ASN A 3 -24.38 0.66 -27.01
C ASN A 3 -23.52 -0.42 -26.37
N TYR A 4 -22.41 -0.03 -25.73
CA TYR A 4 -21.53 -0.95 -25.00
C TYR A 4 -21.94 -1.04 -23.51
N ASP A 5 -23.24 -1.02 -23.23
CA ASP A 5 -23.74 -1.32 -21.88
C ASP A 5 -23.81 -2.84 -21.73
N GLU A 6 -22.66 -3.49 -21.58
CA GLU A 6 -22.55 -4.96 -21.45
C GLU A 6 -22.90 -5.44 -20.03
N ASN A 7 -24.08 -5.03 -19.54
CA ASN A 7 -24.60 -5.57 -18.29
C ASN A 7 -25.19 -6.96 -18.53
N THR A 8 -24.90 -7.91 -17.64
CA THR A 8 -25.61 -9.19 -17.54
C THR A 8 -26.39 -9.23 -16.23
N GLY A 9 -27.62 -9.78 -16.24
CA GLY A 9 -28.55 -9.73 -15.10
C GLY A 9 -29.57 -8.60 -15.20
N ILE A 10 -30.26 -8.31 -14.09
CA ILE A 10 -31.38 -7.34 -14.02
C ILE A 10 -31.07 -6.17 -13.09
N HIS A 11 -31.70 -5.03 -13.35
CA HIS A 11 -31.66 -3.84 -12.49
C HIS A 11 -30.26 -3.26 -12.21
N ASN A 12 -29.32 -3.44 -13.14
CA ASN A 12 -28.04 -2.74 -13.06
C ASN A 12 -28.14 -1.31 -13.60
N ALA A 13 -27.47 -0.37 -12.94
CA ALA A 13 -27.27 1.01 -13.39
C ALA A 13 -25.77 1.25 -13.62
N GLY A 14 -25.40 1.72 -14.82
CA GLY A 14 -24.00 1.86 -15.27
C GLY A 14 -23.63 0.80 -16.30
N CYS A 15 -22.33 0.53 -16.49
CA CYS A 15 -21.82 -0.31 -17.59
C CYS A 15 -20.99 -1.50 -17.06
N PHE A 16 -20.95 -2.60 -17.82
CA PHE A 16 -20.11 -3.78 -17.58
C PHE A 16 -20.35 -4.52 -16.25
N ASN A 17 -21.56 -4.43 -15.69
CA ASN A 17 -21.92 -5.17 -14.48
C ASN A 17 -22.34 -6.61 -14.81
N SER A 18 -21.94 -7.55 -13.98
CA SER A 18 -22.32 -8.96 -14.06
C SER A 18 -23.05 -9.38 -12.80
N GLY A 19 -24.34 -9.73 -12.90
CA GLY A 19 -25.23 -10.04 -11.78
C GLY A 19 -26.37 -9.02 -11.66
N ASP A 20 -27.02 -8.95 -10.52
CA ASP A 20 -28.26 -8.18 -10.36
C ASP A 20 -28.12 -7.01 -9.39
N TYR A 21 -28.87 -5.93 -9.63
CA TYR A 21 -29.03 -4.78 -8.73
C TYR A 21 -27.73 -4.02 -8.40
N ASN A 22 -26.74 -4.01 -9.30
CA ASN A 22 -25.53 -3.21 -9.10
C ASN A 22 -25.72 -1.76 -9.56
N THR A 23 -25.16 -0.81 -8.82
CA THR A 23 -25.08 0.61 -9.20
C THR A 23 -23.61 1.00 -9.34
N GLY A 24 -23.22 1.51 -10.51
CA GLY A 24 -21.84 1.81 -10.87
C GLY A 24 -21.37 0.94 -12.03
N ASN A 25 -20.06 0.76 -12.17
CA ASN A 25 -19.45 0.14 -13.34
C ASN A 25 -18.58 -1.06 -12.96
N SER A 26 -18.55 -2.05 -13.84
CA SER A 26 -17.62 -3.19 -13.75
C SER A 26 -17.73 -3.99 -12.45
N ASN A 27 -18.93 -4.07 -11.85
CA ASN A 27 -19.17 -4.91 -10.68
C ASN A 27 -19.46 -6.35 -11.10
N ALA A 28 -18.97 -7.33 -10.34
CA ALA A 28 -19.29 -8.74 -10.49
C ALA A 28 -19.94 -9.28 -9.21
N GLY A 29 -21.14 -9.84 -9.32
CA GLY A 29 -22.00 -10.26 -8.22
C GLY A 29 -23.22 -9.35 -8.08
N ASN A 30 -23.81 -9.25 -6.89
CA ASN A 30 -25.13 -8.62 -6.72
C ASN A 30 -25.14 -7.50 -5.69
N PHE A 31 -26.01 -6.51 -5.89
CA PHE A 31 -26.29 -5.43 -4.94
C PHE A 31 -25.06 -4.60 -4.55
N ASN A 32 -24.05 -4.48 -5.42
CA ASN A 32 -22.91 -3.60 -5.15
C ASN A 32 -23.26 -2.15 -5.52
N GLU A 33 -22.77 -1.19 -4.73
CA GLU A 33 -22.88 0.24 -4.97
C GLU A 33 -21.47 0.85 -5.04
N GLY A 34 -21.10 1.37 -6.21
CA GLY A 34 -19.75 1.84 -6.53
C GLY A 34 -19.16 1.06 -7.71
N ASP A 35 -17.85 1.18 -7.93
CA ASP A 35 -17.21 0.61 -9.12
C ASP A 35 -16.25 -0.55 -8.78
N TYR A 36 -16.10 -1.49 -9.70
CA TYR A 36 -15.09 -2.56 -9.65
C TYR A 36 -15.18 -3.49 -8.42
N ASN A 37 -16.37 -3.69 -7.85
CA ASN A 37 -16.55 -4.63 -6.75
C ASN A 37 -16.73 -6.07 -7.27
N THR A 38 -16.14 -7.04 -6.57
CA THR A 38 -16.38 -8.47 -6.79
C THR A 38 -17.00 -9.10 -5.54
N GLY A 39 -18.12 -9.79 -5.70
CA GLY A 39 -18.93 -10.35 -4.62
C GLY A 39 -20.23 -9.58 -4.43
N ASN A 40 -20.77 -9.52 -3.21
CA ASN A 40 -22.13 -9.00 -3.00
C ASN A 40 -22.23 -7.94 -1.92
N LYS A 41 -23.12 -6.97 -2.13
CA LYS A 41 -23.51 -5.95 -1.15
C LYS A 41 -22.34 -5.12 -0.63
N ASN A 42 -21.34 -4.87 -1.47
CA ASN A 42 -20.29 -3.93 -1.14
C ASN A 42 -20.74 -2.50 -1.46
N VAL A 43 -20.38 -1.54 -0.61
CA VAL A 43 -20.62 -0.11 -0.81
C VAL A 43 -19.27 0.58 -0.83
N GLY A 44 -18.98 1.32 -1.90
CA GLY A 44 -17.64 1.82 -2.24
C GLY A 44 -17.06 1.09 -3.43
N SER A 45 -15.76 1.22 -3.67
CA SER A 45 -15.12 0.75 -4.89
C SER A 45 -13.99 -0.23 -4.64
N CYS A 46 -13.72 -1.09 -5.61
CA CYS A 46 -12.61 -2.04 -5.61
C CYS A 46 -12.64 -3.05 -4.44
N ASN A 47 -13.81 -3.34 -3.87
CA ASN A 47 -13.93 -4.36 -2.82
C ASN A 47 -14.01 -5.76 -3.40
N THR A 48 -13.38 -6.73 -2.75
CA THR A 48 -13.51 -8.16 -3.05
C THR A 48 -14.06 -8.91 -1.84
N GLY A 49 -15.15 -9.65 -2.03
CA GLY A 49 -15.87 -10.35 -0.98
C GLY A 49 -17.24 -9.74 -0.75
N ASN A 50 -17.75 -9.74 0.49
CA ASN A 50 -19.15 -9.38 0.72
C ASN A 50 -19.37 -8.40 1.88
N TYR A 51 -20.35 -7.53 1.74
CA TYR A 51 -20.77 -6.60 2.81
C TYR A 51 -19.67 -5.66 3.30
N ASN A 52 -18.70 -5.31 2.46
CA ASN A 52 -17.71 -4.30 2.80
C ASN A 52 -18.28 -2.89 2.58
N ILE A 53 -17.93 -1.95 3.44
CA ILE A 53 -18.27 -0.53 3.33
C ILE A 53 -16.97 0.27 3.34
N GLY A 54 -16.73 1.06 2.29
CA GLY A 54 -15.47 1.75 2.03
C GLY A 54 -14.79 1.19 0.77
N ASP A 55 -13.53 1.52 0.58
CA ASP A 55 -12.80 1.22 -0.65
C ASP A 55 -11.68 0.20 -0.43
N CYS A 56 -11.43 -0.62 -1.46
CA CYS A 56 -10.29 -1.54 -1.54
C CYS A 56 -10.20 -2.58 -0.41
N ASN A 57 -11.32 -3.04 0.13
CA ASN A 57 -11.32 -4.11 1.13
C ASN A 57 -11.33 -5.50 0.48
N ALA A 58 -10.66 -6.47 1.10
CA ALA A 58 -10.65 -7.86 0.71
C ALA A 58 -11.09 -8.76 1.88
N GLY A 59 -12.19 -9.48 1.70
CA GLY A 59 -12.84 -10.28 2.75
C GLY A 59 -14.29 -9.84 2.95
N SER A 60 -14.82 -10.00 4.15
CA SER A 60 -16.23 -9.73 4.44
C SER A 60 -16.44 -8.83 5.65
N LEU A 61 -17.49 -8.00 5.59
CA LEU A 61 -17.97 -7.19 6.72
C LEU A 61 -16.92 -6.21 7.25
N ASN A 62 -16.02 -5.73 6.39
CA ASN A 62 -15.10 -4.65 6.74
C ASN A 62 -15.77 -3.27 6.58
N ILE A 63 -15.45 -2.35 7.48
CA ILE A 63 -15.89 -0.95 7.44
C ILE A 63 -14.67 -0.05 7.52
N GLY A 64 -14.45 0.79 6.50
CA GLY A 64 -13.25 1.58 6.30
C GLY A 64 -12.53 1.15 5.03
N ASP A 65 -11.28 1.57 4.86
CA ASP A 65 -10.54 1.37 3.61
C ASP A 65 -9.35 0.44 3.78
N TRP A 66 -9.01 -0.31 2.73
CA TRP A 66 -7.80 -1.14 2.64
C TRP A 66 -7.67 -2.22 3.73
N ASN A 67 -8.78 -2.83 4.15
CA ASN A 67 -8.74 -3.95 5.09
C ASN A 67 -8.65 -5.30 4.37
N MET A 68 -7.86 -6.22 4.94
CA MET A 68 -7.72 -7.60 4.48
C MET A 68 -8.08 -8.57 5.61
N GLY A 69 -9.07 -9.44 5.37
CA GLY A 69 -9.66 -10.33 6.37
C GLY A 69 -11.12 -9.98 6.64
N ASP A 70 -11.67 -10.44 7.76
CA ASP A 70 -13.10 -10.29 8.06
C ASP A 70 -13.36 -9.44 9.31
N TYR A 71 -14.49 -8.71 9.32
CA TYR A 71 -14.97 -7.94 10.47
C TYR A 71 -14.03 -6.85 11.00
N ASN A 72 -13.23 -6.22 10.13
CA ASN A 72 -12.40 -5.09 10.55
C ASN A 72 -13.18 -3.76 10.47
N VAL A 73 -12.97 -2.88 11.44
CA VAL A 73 -13.48 -1.51 11.48
C VAL A 73 -12.30 -0.56 11.65
N GLY A 74 -12.16 0.40 10.74
CA GLY A 74 -11.00 1.27 10.59
C GLY A 74 -10.27 0.98 9.29
N ASP A 75 -9.05 1.50 9.14
CA ASP A 75 -8.32 1.44 7.87
C ASP A 75 -7.03 0.63 7.99
N TRP A 76 -6.60 0.04 6.88
CA TRP A 76 -5.31 -0.65 6.74
C TRP A 76 -5.12 -1.84 7.69
N ASN A 77 -6.18 -2.54 8.07
CA ASN A 77 -6.04 -3.74 8.89
C ASN A 77 -5.77 -4.99 8.05
N THR A 78 -4.99 -5.91 8.61
CA THR A 78 -4.83 -7.28 8.13
C THR A 78 -5.14 -8.24 9.29
N GLY A 79 -5.90 -9.29 9.02
CA GLY A 79 -6.42 -10.19 10.06
C GLY A 79 -7.90 -9.93 10.32
N ASP A 80 -8.41 -10.35 11.47
CA ASP A 80 -9.86 -10.40 11.70
C ASP A 80 -10.29 -9.69 12.99
N TYR A 81 -11.49 -9.10 12.99
CA TYR A 81 -12.10 -8.48 14.16
C TYR A 81 -11.30 -7.31 14.76
N ASN A 82 -10.51 -6.59 13.98
CA ASN A 82 -9.85 -5.38 14.47
C ASN A 82 -10.81 -4.19 14.43
N ALA A 83 -10.78 -3.34 15.45
CA ALA A 83 -11.53 -2.10 15.57
C ALA A 83 -10.56 -0.93 15.87
N CYS A 84 -9.57 -0.77 15.00
CA CYS A 84 -8.52 0.25 15.03
C CYS A 84 -7.92 0.43 13.63
N CYS A 85 -6.86 1.24 13.47
CA CYS A 85 -6.18 1.38 12.18
C CYS A 85 -4.78 0.75 12.18
N GLY A 86 -4.40 0.12 11.07
CA GLY A 86 -3.05 -0.40 10.84
C GLY A 86 -2.69 -1.64 11.67
N SER A 87 -3.66 -2.44 12.10
CA SER A 87 -3.41 -3.70 12.82
C SER A 87 -3.08 -4.85 11.85
N SER A 88 -2.18 -5.75 12.23
CA SER A 88 -1.91 -7.01 11.52
C SER A 88 -2.30 -8.26 12.32
N GLY A 89 -3.07 -8.08 13.40
CA GLY A 89 -3.48 -9.16 14.32
C GLY A 89 -4.98 -9.45 14.28
N CYS A 90 -5.50 -10.04 15.36
CA CYS A 90 -6.92 -10.29 15.53
C CYS A 90 -7.45 -9.66 16.83
N PHE A 91 -8.71 -9.22 16.83
CA PHE A 91 -9.42 -8.69 18.02
C PHE A 91 -8.79 -7.44 18.67
N ASN A 92 -8.05 -6.62 17.92
CA ASN A 92 -7.46 -5.40 18.47
C ASN A 92 -8.50 -4.28 18.49
N THR A 93 -8.52 -3.46 19.55
CA THR A 93 -9.49 -2.35 19.70
C THR A 93 -8.81 -1.00 19.91
N ARG A 94 -7.48 -0.96 19.75
CA ARG A 94 -6.64 0.22 19.91
C ARG A 94 -5.52 0.16 18.90
N ASP A 95 -5.04 1.33 18.48
CA ASP A 95 -3.93 1.44 17.54
C ASP A 95 -2.68 0.74 18.10
N GLY A 96 -2.17 -0.21 17.30
CA GLY A 96 -0.97 -0.97 17.61
C GLY A 96 0.26 -0.09 17.58
N LYS A 97 1.24 -0.42 18.43
CA LYS A 97 2.56 0.20 18.36
C LYS A 97 3.39 -0.46 17.26
N ILE A 98 4.06 0.36 16.45
CA ILE A 98 4.90 -0.13 15.36
C ILE A 98 6.30 -0.46 15.84
N THR A 99 6.95 -1.35 15.12
CA THR A 99 8.38 -1.60 15.30
C THR A 99 9.19 -0.59 14.51
N MET A 100 10.22 -0.02 15.13
CA MET A 100 11.21 0.83 14.47
C MET A 100 12.60 0.26 14.72
N PHE A 101 13.44 0.21 13.68
CA PHE A 101 14.79 -0.35 13.75
C PHE A 101 14.84 -1.74 14.41
N ASN A 102 13.92 -2.62 13.99
CA ASN A 102 13.77 -4.00 14.45
C ASN A 102 13.45 -4.14 15.95
N LYS A 103 12.96 -3.08 16.61
CA LYS A 103 12.57 -3.08 18.03
C LYS A 103 11.18 -2.46 18.22
N PRO A 104 10.41 -2.90 19.24
CA PRO A 104 9.16 -2.25 19.61
C PRO A 104 9.39 -0.77 19.93
N SER A 105 8.50 0.11 19.47
CA SER A 105 8.51 1.53 19.80
C SER A 105 7.22 1.93 20.51
N ASP A 106 7.15 3.15 21.04
CA ASP A 106 5.90 3.72 21.57
C ASP A 106 5.10 4.48 20.49
N TRP A 107 5.54 4.45 19.23
CA TRP A 107 4.85 5.12 18.13
C TRP A 107 3.77 4.21 17.53
N THR A 108 2.66 4.82 17.15
CA THR A 108 1.63 4.23 16.28
C THR A 108 2.00 4.43 14.81
N LEU A 109 1.27 3.78 13.91
CA LEU A 109 1.41 4.04 12.47
C LEU A 109 1.13 5.52 12.15
N ASN A 110 0.11 6.12 12.79
CA ASN A 110 -0.23 7.53 12.61
C ASN A 110 0.90 8.46 13.05
N ASP A 111 1.54 8.18 14.19
CA ASP A 111 2.71 8.97 14.64
C ASP A 111 3.80 8.98 13.57
N TRP A 112 4.09 7.84 12.94
CA TRP A 112 5.03 7.77 11.82
C TRP A 112 4.52 8.55 10.60
N LEU A 113 3.28 8.32 10.17
CA LEU A 113 2.72 8.91 8.96
C LEU A 113 2.72 10.44 9.01
N TYR A 114 2.44 11.02 10.17
CA TYR A 114 2.38 12.47 10.37
C TYR A 114 3.66 13.06 10.99
N SER A 115 4.70 12.24 11.20
CA SER A 115 5.97 12.75 11.74
C SER A 115 6.70 13.65 10.76
N LYS A 116 7.35 14.68 11.31
CA LYS A 116 8.28 15.54 10.59
C LYS A 116 9.46 14.74 10.03
N ALA A 117 9.94 13.74 10.75
CA ALA A 117 10.99 12.82 10.29
C ALA A 117 10.61 12.12 8.98
N ARG A 118 9.41 11.52 8.88
CA ARG A 118 8.92 10.89 7.65
C ARG A 118 8.82 11.89 6.50
N MET A 119 8.31 13.09 6.77
CA MET A 119 8.23 14.14 5.75
C MET A 119 9.62 14.51 5.19
N ILE A 120 10.61 14.73 6.07
CA ILE A 120 11.98 15.07 5.66
C ILE A 120 12.63 13.91 4.87
N LEU A 121 12.46 12.67 5.32
CA LEU A 121 12.94 11.48 4.60
C LEU A 121 12.29 11.35 3.21
N GLY A 122 11.09 11.91 3.02
CA GLY A 122 10.43 12.02 1.72
C GLY A 122 11.18 12.89 0.70
N TRP A 123 12.06 13.80 1.15
CA TRP A 123 12.85 14.70 0.31
C TRP A 123 14.17 14.10 -0.17
N ILE A 124 14.51 12.89 0.27
CA ILE A 124 15.72 12.20 -0.20
C ILE A 124 15.65 12.07 -1.73
N PRO A 125 16.69 12.50 -2.47
CA PRO A 125 16.71 12.39 -3.92
C PRO A 125 16.70 10.92 -4.34
N LYS A 126 15.75 10.57 -5.22
CA LYS A 126 15.61 9.23 -5.80
C LYS A 126 15.87 9.33 -7.29
N LYS A 127 16.65 8.40 -7.84
CA LYS A 127 16.70 8.27 -9.30
C LYS A 127 15.38 7.68 -9.81
N PRO A 128 14.87 8.17 -10.95
CA PRO A 128 13.75 7.53 -11.62
C PRO A 128 14.15 6.10 -12.00
N VAL A 129 13.27 5.16 -11.68
CA VAL A 129 13.40 3.77 -12.09
C VAL A 129 13.39 3.69 -13.61
N ARG A 130 14.33 2.95 -14.19
CA ARG A 130 14.39 2.68 -15.63
C ARG A 130 14.10 1.21 -15.91
N TRP A 131 13.52 0.93 -17.05
CA TRP A 131 13.43 -0.43 -17.56
C TRP A 131 14.78 -0.84 -18.16
N ILE A 132 15.25 -2.05 -17.84
CA ILE A 132 16.45 -2.67 -18.40
C ILE A 132 15.97 -3.88 -19.21
N ASP A 133 16.19 -3.84 -20.51
CA ASP A 133 15.86 -4.96 -21.38
C ASP A 133 16.79 -6.16 -21.13
N LYS A 134 16.26 -7.37 -21.34
CA LYS A 134 16.98 -8.64 -21.12
C LYS A 134 18.35 -8.72 -21.80
N GLU A 135 18.52 -8.02 -22.91
CA GLU A 135 19.76 -7.95 -23.69
C GLU A 135 20.84 -7.15 -22.97
N ASP A 136 20.46 -6.08 -22.28
CA ASP A 136 21.34 -5.18 -21.54
C ASP A 136 21.56 -5.60 -20.08
N MET A 137 20.72 -6.51 -19.57
CA MET A 137 20.84 -7.07 -18.21
C MET A 137 22.16 -7.86 -18.02
N THR A 138 22.85 -7.54 -16.93
CA THR A 138 24.04 -8.27 -16.46
C THR A 138 23.69 -9.67 -15.94
N ALA A 139 24.69 -10.54 -15.79
CA ALA A 139 24.50 -11.88 -15.25
C ALA A 139 23.94 -11.86 -13.81
N PHE A 140 24.38 -10.89 -13.00
CA PHE A 140 23.90 -10.69 -11.63
C PHE A 140 22.43 -10.26 -11.58
N GLU A 141 22.02 -9.30 -12.43
CA GLU A 141 20.61 -8.87 -12.49
C GLU A 141 19.69 -10.00 -12.97
N LYS A 142 20.17 -10.89 -13.84
CA LYS A 142 19.43 -12.09 -14.29
C LYS A 142 19.24 -13.12 -13.19
N GLU A 143 20.17 -13.20 -12.24
CA GLU A 143 20.10 -14.08 -11.06
C GLU A 143 19.12 -13.53 -10.01
N GLU A 144 19.18 -12.22 -9.74
CA GLU A 144 18.29 -11.54 -8.79
C GLU A 144 16.85 -11.38 -9.30
N HIS A 145 16.65 -11.31 -10.62
CA HIS A 145 15.34 -11.08 -11.24
C HIS A 145 14.96 -12.15 -12.26
N PRO A 146 14.85 -13.44 -11.91
CA PRO A 146 14.64 -14.54 -12.85
C PRO A 146 13.36 -14.40 -13.70
N GLY A 147 12.40 -13.59 -13.26
CA GLY A 147 11.20 -13.19 -14.02
C GLY A 147 11.50 -12.48 -15.34
N TYR A 148 12.72 -11.96 -15.55
CA TYR A 148 13.12 -11.32 -16.82
C TYR A 148 12.91 -12.22 -18.05
N LYS A 149 12.90 -13.55 -17.86
CA LYS A 149 12.68 -14.52 -18.94
C LYS A 149 11.27 -14.45 -19.52
N THR A 150 10.27 -14.09 -18.71
CA THR A 150 8.88 -13.97 -19.13
C THR A 150 8.51 -12.51 -19.44
N THR A 151 9.09 -11.55 -18.72
CA THR A 151 8.78 -10.12 -18.87
C THR A 151 9.63 -9.40 -19.92
N GLY A 152 10.69 -10.04 -20.43
CA GLY A 152 11.58 -9.45 -21.44
C GLY A 152 12.63 -8.46 -20.89
N GLY A 153 12.65 -8.25 -19.58
CA GLY A 153 13.54 -7.31 -18.90
C GLY A 153 13.18 -7.17 -17.42
N CYS A 154 13.83 -6.25 -16.72
CA CYS A 154 13.51 -5.90 -15.33
C CYS A 154 13.59 -4.39 -15.10
N LEU A 155 12.86 -3.90 -14.11
CA LEU A 155 13.04 -2.53 -13.62
C LEU A 155 14.34 -2.45 -12.81
N GLU A 156 15.14 -1.41 -13.07
CA GLU A 156 16.30 -1.07 -12.25
C GLU A 156 15.87 -0.84 -10.80
N ARG A 157 16.69 -1.28 -9.84
CA ARG A 157 16.44 -0.99 -8.44
C ARG A 157 16.42 0.54 -8.23
N ILE A 158 15.48 1.05 -7.44
CA ILE A 158 15.50 2.46 -7.02
C ILE A 158 16.85 2.73 -6.37
N CYS A 159 17.67 3.55 -7.04
CA CYS A 159 18.95 3.96 -6.53
C CYS A 159 18.81 5.31 -5.85
N ILE A 160 19.09 5.36 -4.54
CA ILE A 160 19.15 6.60 -3.78
C ILE A 160 20.53 7.23 -4.00
N THR A 161 20.78 7.74 -5.21
CA THR A 161 22.06 8.42 -5.48
C THR A 161 22.01 9.85 -4.98
N GLY A 162 23.07 10.29 -4.30
CA GLY A 162 23.14 11.63 -3.73
C GLY A 162 22.49 11.75 -2.35
N ALA A 163 22.10 10.62 -1.74
CA ALA A 163 21.56 10.58 -0.38
C ALA A 163 22.51 11.23 0.63
N GLN A 164 23.81 10.88 0.57
CA GLN A 164 24.81 11.44 1.47
C GLN A 164 24.99 12.95 1.25
N ALA A 165 25.12 13.40 0.01
CA ALA A 165 25.26 14.83 -0.29
C ALA A 165 24.02 15.64 0.16
N TRP A 166 22.82 15.06 -0.01
CA TRP A 166 21.58 15.62 0.53
C TRP A 166 21.61 15.69 2.05
N TRP A 167 22.05 14.63 2.72
CA TRP A 167 22.17 14.59 4.18
C TRP A 167 23.17 15.63 4.68
N ASP A 168 24.34 15.71 4.08
CA ASP A 168 25.40 16.64 4.47
C ASP A 168 24.91 18.10 4.36
N ALA A 169 24.12 18.42 3.32
CA ALA A 169 23.49 19.73 3.11
C ALA A 169 22.21 19.97 3.95
N LEU A 170 21.69 18.93 4.61
CA LEU A 170 20.47 19.04 5.41
C LEU A 170 20.74 19.86 6.68
N LYS A 171 19.79 20.73 7.04
CA LYS A 171 19.88 21.52 8.27
C LYS A 171 20.00 20.63 9.50
N GLU A 172 20.82 21.03 10.47
CA GLU A 172 21.03 20.30 11.73
C GLU A 172 19.73 20.05 12.51
N GLU A 173 18.78 20.98 12.46
CA GLU A 173 17.45 20.79 13.06
C GLU A 173 16.71 19.60 12.44
N HIS A 174 16.78 19.42 11.12
CA HIS A 174 16.13 18.32 10.41
C HIS A 174 16.86 16.99 10.63
N LYS A 175 18.20 17.01 10.68
CA LYS A 175 18.97 15.83 11.06
C LYS A 175 18.56 15.33 12.45
N LYS A 176 18.42 16.24 13.42
CA LYS A 176 17.97 15.91 14.78
C LYS A 176 16.58 15.25 14.82
N GLU A 177 15.63 15.69 13.99
CA GLU A 177 14.30 15.04 13.91
C GLU A 177 14.38 13.58 13.42
N ILE A 178 15.32 13.27 12.52
CA ILE A 178 15.52 11.91 12.02
C ILE A 178 16.27 11.07 13.06
N LEU A 179 17.30 11.63 13.68
CA LEU A 179 18.10 10.96 14.70
C LEU A 179 17.33 10.74 16.01
N SER A 180 16.24 11.48 16.24
CA SER A 180 15.36 11.30 17.41
C SER A 180 14.28 10.22 17.22
N LEU A 181 14.25 9.54 16.07
CA LEU A 181 13.33 8.44 15.84
C LEU A 181 13.48 7.34 16.92
N PRO A 182 12.38 6.73 17.38
CA PRO A 182 12.43 5.62 18.32
C PRO A 182 13.37 4.51 17.86
N ASN A 183 14.22 4.03 18.77
CA ASN A 183 15.19 2.98 18.51
C ASN A 183 16.20 3.28 17.38
N PHE A 184 16.43 4.55 17.03
CA PHE A 184 17.32 4.91 15.93
C PHE A 184 18.65 4.12 15.97
N ASN A 185 18.98 3.49 14.85
CA ASN A 185 20.18 2.70 14.69
C ASN A 185 20.88 3.11 13.40
N ALA A 186 22.09 3.65 13.53
CA ALA A 186 22.88 4.20 12.43
C ALA A 186 23.20 3.14 11.35
N ASP A 187 23.59 1.93 11.74
CA ASP A 187 23.96 0.87 10.80
C ASP A 187 22.76 0.44 9.95
N ILE A 188 21.59 0.26 10.58
CA ILE A 188 20.35 -0.06 9.86
C ILE A 188 19.93 1.13 8.98
N PHE A 189 20.08 2.36 9.47
CA PHE A 189 19.76 3.56 8.70
C PHE A 189 20.63 3.67 7.44
N GLU A 190 21.96 3.52 7.57
CA GLU A 190 22.90 3.50 6.44
C GLU A 190 22.56 2.37 5.48
N ALA A 191 22.32 1.16 5.98
CA ALA A 191 21.98 0.01 5.13
C ALA A 191 20.69 0.21 4.32
N ARG A 192 19.72 1.00 4.83
CA ARG A 192 18.45 1.27 4.14
C ARG A 192 18.46 2.52 3.28
N THR A 193 19.30 3.50 3.57
CA THR A 193 19.27 4.82 2.91
C THR A 193 20.54 5.17 2.15
N GLY A 194 21.66 4.50 2.43
CA GLY A 194 23.00 4.86 1.95
C GLY A 194 23.60 6.08 2.64
N ILE A 195 23.03 6.54 3.76
CA ILE A 195 23.48 7.72 4.51
C ILE A 195 24.23 7.30 5.77
N ARG A 196 25.48 7.77 5.89
CA ARG A 196 26.31 7.70 7.09
C ARG A 196 26.04 8.90 7.97
N VAL A 197 25.78 8.63 9.25
CA VAL A 197 25.44 9.61 10.28
C VAL A 197 26.48 9.64 11.40
#